data_AF-A0A938CN48-F1
#
_entry.id   AF-A0A938CN48-F1
#
_cell.length_a   1.000
_cell.length_b   1.000
_cell.length_c   1.000
_cell.angle_alpha   90.00
_cell.angle_beta   90.00
_cell.angle_gamma   90.00
#
_symmetry.space_group_name_H-M   'P 1'
#
loop_
_entity.id
_entity.type
_entity.pdbx_description
1 polymer ?
#
loop_
_entity_poly.entity_id
_entity_poly.type
_entity_poly.pdbx_seq_one_letter_code
_entity_poly.pdbx_strand_id
1 'polypeptide(L)'
;MVLSLAALAASVHAAPPASADGYRVTTELLAELPDDEMSPTVSWDGLHAAFVEFGEGRRQRFVLDGVRGPAYDEIVGHAIEFSFAGEGVAYRARTGDQWVAVVNGQPGDLYDEVRELRFDYQTSVPYYSARQGAQWRLVVGGAPGPPCDWVEDAYPAFSSDGEHHAYCARRGQDESVVWDGRPGRPYEKVEHVTASPRANHIAYAAKREGQWFAVHDTTESAGHEWVQWPLLSPDGERLTYRARDRGDWFLVLDGQATTDYEEFGLTWFGDDGAHLSFWGRRGDRWFLVRNGEPGPPCERLDPGLAAMLLKGENGIGVAVGGEVRWYDEVSELQSFSQSLDSRDHVCYLARRDGQTHVVLDGLETPWVEAPDVPEARLGHVAASGGGE
;
A
#
# COMPACT_ATOMS: atom_id res chain seq x y z
N MET A 1 23.69 7.19 -4.55
CA MET A 1 22.26 7.09 -4.24
C MET A 1 21.62 8.33 -4.83
N VAL A 2 20.82 8.19 -5.88
CA VAL A 2 20.15 9.33 -6.52
C VAL A 2 18.81 9.48 -5.80
N LEU A 3 18.67 10.54 -5.01
CA LEU A 3 17.40 10.96 -4.46
C LEU A 3 16.76 11.88 -5.50
N SER A 4 15.67 11.45 -6.13
CA SER A 4 14.84 12.30 -6.97
C SER A 4 13.75 12.93 -6.10
N LEU A 5 13.76 14.26 -6.01
CA LEU A 5 12.67 15.04 -5.41
C LEU A 5 12.01 15.82 -6.55
N ALA A 6 10.79 15.42 -6.94
CA ALA A 6 10.04 16.12 -7.98
C ALA A 6 9.39 17.38 -7.37
N ALA A 7 9.89 18.56 -7.73
CA ALA A 7 9.23 19.84 -7.43
C ALA A 7 8.51 20.34 -8.68
N LEU A 8 7.19 20.48 -8.61
CA LEU A 8 6.40 21.12 -9.67
C LEU A 8 6.70 22.62 -9.65
N ALA A 9 7.60 23.08 -10.51
CA ALA A 9 7.88 24.51 -10.67
C ALA A 9 7.11 25.06 -11.88
N ALA A 10 6.09 25.87 -11.62
CA ALA A 10 5.57 26.78 -12.65
C ALA A 10 6.69 27.74 -13.02
N SER A 11 7.09 27.72 -14.29
CA SER A 11 8.31 28.35 -14.76
C SER A 11 8.24 29.89 -14.69
N VAL A 12 8.99 30.47 -13.76
CA VAL A 12 9.58 31.81 -13.93
C VAL A 12 11.08 31.58 -14.07
N HIS A 13 11.65 32.06 -15.18
CA HIS A 13 13.06 31.95 -15.56
C HIS A 13 14.02 32.27 -14.41
N ALA A 14 14.39 31.26 -13.60
CA ALA A 14 15.44 31.34 -12.61
C ALA A 14 16.43 30.22 -12.89
N ALA A 15 17.70 30.57 -13.10
CA ALA A 15 18.78 29.62 -13.27
C ALA A 15 18.90 28.73 -12.01
N PRO A 16 19.21 27.44 -12.15
CA PRO A 16 19.33 26.53 -11.01
C PRO A 16 20.45 27.00 -10.06
N PRO A 17 20.28 26.86 -8.73
CA PRO A 17 21.34 27.16 -7.78
C PRO A 17 22.55 26.25 -8.02
N ALA A 18 23.75 26.80 -7.82
CA ALA A 18 24.99 26.06 -7.94
C ALA A 18 24.99 24.86 -6.96
N SER A 19 25.48 23.72 -7.44
CA SER A 19 25.54 22.46 -6.69
C SER A 19 26.11 22.63 -5.29
N ALA A 20 25.34 22.25 -4.27
CA ALA A 20 25.90 21.92 -2.97
C ALA A 20 26.77 20.66 -3.12
N ASP A 21 27.95 20.66 -2.50
CA ASP A 21 28.93 19.58 -2.61
C ASP A 21 28.29 18.19 -2.43
N GLY A 22 28.37 17.36 -3.46
CA GLY A 22 27.90 15.97 -3.45
C GLY A 22 26.63 15.68 -4.27
N TYR A 23 25.88 16.69 -4.70
CA TYR A 23 24.66 16.51 -5.51
C TYR A 23 24.71 17.25 -6.85
N ARG A 24 24.28 16.59 -7.92
CA ARG A 24 24.10 17.20 -9.24
C ARG A 24 22.61 17.46 -9.45
N VAL A 25 22.22 18.73 -9.47
CA VAL A 25 20.88 19.15 -9.88
C VAL A 25 20.85 19.24 -11.40
N THR A 26 19.92 18.53 -12.03
CA THR A 26 19.65 18.60 -13.47
C THR A 26 18.21 18.99 -13.69
N THR A 27 17.95 19.79 -14.74
CA THR A 27 16.60 20.16 -15.16
C THR A 27 16.37 19.57 -16.54
N GLU A 28 15.27 18.85 -16.72
CA GLU A 28 14.85 18.29 -17.99
C GLU A 28 13.38 18.67 -18.24
N LEU A 29 13.08 19.06 -19.48
CA LEU A 29 11.72 19.40 -19.89
C LEU A 29 11.00 18.09 -20.26
N LEU A 30 10.06 17.66 -19.42
CA LEU A 30 9.28 16.44 -19.65
C LEU A 30 8.16 16.63 -20.68
N ALA A 31 7.43 17.75 -20.59
CA ALA A 31 6.38 18.10 -21.55
C ALA A 31 6.08 19.61 -21.54
N GLU A 32 5.66 20.13 -22.69
CA GLU A 32 5.04 21.47 -22.78
C GLU A 32 3.54 21.35 -22.50
N LEU A 33 3.04 22.10 -21.51
CA LEU A 33 1.61 22.20 -21.24
C LEU A 33 0.99 23.22 -22.19
N PRO A 34 -0.10 22.86 -22.88
CA PRO A 34 -0.74 23.76 -23.86
C PRO A 34 -1.52 24.92 -23.21
N ASP A 35 -1.86 24.82 -21.92
CA ASP A 35 -2.60 25.85 -21.17
C ASP A 35 -2.30 25.73 -19.66
N ASP A 36 -2.38 26.85 -18.93
CA ASP A 36 -2.06 26.98 -17.51
C ASP A 36 -3.13 26.35 -16.59
N GLU A 37 -4.32 26.06 -17.12
CA GLU A 37 -5.43 25.41 -16.38
C GLU A 37 -5.30 23.86 -16.31
N MET A 38 -4.32 23.29 -17.00
CA MET A 38 -4.09 21.85 -17.02
C MET A 38 -3.38 21.37 -15.75
N SER A 39 -3.95 20.34 -15.10
CA SER A 39 -3.33 19.68 -13.94
C SER A 39 -2.63 18.39 -14.38
N PRO A 40 -1.30 18.39 -14.61
CA PRO A 40 -0.58 17.17 -14.92
C PRO A 40 -0.47 16.25 -13.70
N THR A 41 -0.47 14.95 -13.96
CA THR A 41 -0.06 13.91 -13.00
C THR A 41 1.39 13.58 -13.29
N VAL A 42 2.24 13.52 -12.26
CA VAL A 42 3.66 13.19 -12.37
C VAL A 42 3.88 11.82 -11.71
N SER A 43 4.74 10.99 -12.31
CA SER A 43 5.16 9.73 -11.70
C SER A 43 5.92 9.96 -10.39
N TRP A 44 5.95 8.93 -9.54
CA TRP A 44 6.59 9.00 -8.22
C TRP A 44 8.10 9.26 -8.27
N ASP A 45 8.77 8.76 -9.31
CA ASP A 45 10.20 9.00 -9.56
C ASP A 45 10.49 10.40 -10.14
N GLY A 46 9.44 11.15 -10.52
CA GLY A 46 9.54 12.47 -11.13
C GLY A 46 9.97 12.47 -12.59
N LEU A 47 10.05 11.31 -13.24
CA LEU A 47 10.60 11.17 -14.60
C LEU A 47 9.54 11.23 -15.70
N HIS A 48 8.27 11.05 -15.36
CA HIS A 48 7.16 11.01 -16.31
C HIS A 48 6.07 12.00 -15.93
N ALA A 49 5.49 12.66 -16.93
CA ALA A 49 4.37 13.57 -16.76
C ALA A 49 3.24 13.23 -17.74
N ALA A 50 2.02 13.15 -17.23
CA ALA A 50 0.83 12.83 -18.00
C ALA A 50 -0.30 13.84 -17.79
N PHE A 51 -1.08 14.08 -18.84
CA PHE A 51 -2.27 14.94 -18.78
C PHE A 51 -3.29 14.60 -19.88
N VAL A 52 -4.49 15.19 -19.80
CA VAL A 52 -5.58 14.98 -20.76
C VAL A 52 -5.77 16.20 -21.65
N GLU A 53 -5.32 16.13 -22.90
CA GLU A 53 -5.56 17.19 -23.88
C GLU A 53 -7.00 17.12 -24.43
N PHE A 54 -7.67 18.28 -24.50
CA PHE A 54 -9.00 18.42 -25.10
C PHE A 54 -8.88 18.83 -26.56
N GLY A 55 -9.22 17.94 -27.49
CA GLY A 55 -9.12 18.18 -28.93
C GLY A 55 -10.40 18.73 -29.56
N GLU A 56 -10.32 19.08 -30.84
CA GLU A 56 -11.48 19.44 -31.66
C GLU A 56 -12.50 18.29 -31.71
N GLY A 57 -13.79 18.59 -31.55
CA GLY A 57 -14.87 17.60 -31.62
C GLY A 57 -15.23 16.88 -30.32
N ARG A 58 -14.88 17.44 -29.15
CA ARG A 58 -15.17 16.89 -27.80
C ARG A 58 -14.45 15.57 -27.49
N ARG A 59 -13.47 15.17 -28.29
CA ARG A 59 -12.61 14.01 -28.03
C ARG A 59 -11.43 14.43 -27.14
N GLN A 60 -11.04 13.55 -26.22
CA GLN A 60 -9.94 13.75 -25.29
C GLN A 60 -8.77 12.83 -25.65
N ARG A 61 -7.54 13.27 -25.43
CA ARG A 61 -6.33 12.48 -25.66
C ARG A 61 -5.47 12.47 -24.40
N PHE A 62 -5.04 11.29 -24.01
CA PHE A 62 -3.99 11.15 -23.01
C PHE A 62 -2.65 11.55 -23.63
N VAL A 63 -1.87 12.34 -22.92
CA VAL A 63 -0.52 12.75 -23.32
C VAL A 63 0.43 12.28 -22.22
N LEU A 64 1.49 11.56 -22.60
CA LEU A 64 2.57 11.12 -21.72
C LEU A 64 3.89 11.62 -22.31
N ASP A 65 4.63 12.42 -21.55
CA ASP A 65 5.93 12.98 -21.96
C ASP A 65 5.87 13.65 -23.35
N GLY A 66 4.80 14.41 -23.58
CA GLY A 66 4.51 15.07 -24.87
C GLY A 66 4.01 14.17 -25.99
N VAL A 67 3.98 12.84 -25.79
CA VAL A 67 3.48 11.87 -26.77
C VAL A 67 1.98 11.68 -26.61
N ARG A 68 1.22 12.01 -27.67
CA ARG A 68 -0.23 11.85 -27.72
C ARG A 68 -0.62 10.39 -27.94
N GLY A 69 -1.47 9.87 -27.05
CA GLY A 69 -2.12 8.57 -27.17
C GLY A 69 -3.41 8.59 -28.03
N PRO A 70 -4.18 7.48 -27.97
CA PRO A 70 -5.46 7.37 -28.66
C PRO A 70 -6.49 8.40 -28.18
N ALA A 71 -7.46 8.71 -29.05
CA ALA A 71 -8.53 9.66 -28.76
C ALA A 71 -9.81 8.95 -28.31
N TYR A 72 -10.36 9.39 -27.18
CA TYR A 72 -11.57 8.84 -26.56
C TYR A 72 -12.64 9.92 -26.44
N ASP A 73 -13.89 9.53 -26.19
CA ASP A 73 -14.97 10.49 -25.93
C ASP A 73 -14.82 11.12 -24.53
N GLU A 74 -14.18 10.40 -23.61
CA GLU A 74 -13.86 10.86 -22.26
C GLU A 74 -12.65 10.10 -21.71
N ILE A 75 -11.80 10.79 -20.97
CA ILE A 75 -10.69 10.25 -20.18
C ILE A 75 -10.84 10.83 -18.78
N VAL A 76 -10.81 9.97 -17.78
CA VAL A 76 -10.99 10.38 -16.38
C VAL A 76 -9.65 10.94 -15.87
N GLY A 77 -9.44 12.24 -16.03
CA GLY A 77 -8.14 12.89 -15.73
C GLY A 77 -7.65 12.75 -14.28
N HIS A 78 -8.55 12.66 -13.31
CA HIS A 78 -8.19 12.40 -11.89
C HIS A 78 -7.90 10.92 -11.59
N ALA A 79 -8.06 10.03 -12.58
CA ALA A 79 -7.78 8.60 -12.48
C ALA A 79 -6.64 8.19 -13.42
N ILE A 80 -5.73 9.12 -13.74
CA ILE A 80 -4.40 8.78 -14.27
C ILE A 80 -3.58 8.26 -13.09
N GLU A 81 -3.01 7.08 -13.25
CA GLU A 81 -2.25 6.41 -12.23
C GLU A 81 -0.90 5.98 -12.79
N PHE A 82 0.17 6.27 -12.07
CA PHE A 82 1.48 5.69 -12.31
C PHE A 82 1.73 4.56 -11.31
N SER A 83 2.42 3.52 -11.75
CA SER A 83 3.00 2.54 -10.83
C SER A 83 4.02 3.23 -9.92
N PHE A 84 4.28 2.66 -8.75
CA PHE A 84 5.17 3.27 -7.76
C PHE A 84 6.60 3.48 -8.30
N ALA A 85 7.10 2.54 -9.09
CA ALA A 85 8.41 2.66 -9.73
C ALA A 85 8.44 3.63 -10.94
N GLY A 86 7.31 4.22 -11.33
CA GLY A 86 7.20 5.13 -12.48
C GLY A 86 7.18 4.45 -13.85
N GLU A 87 7.39 3.13 -13.91
CA GLU A 87 7.52 2.36 -15.16
C GLU A 87 6.19 2.04 -15.86
N GLY A 88 5.07 2.15 -15.14
CA GLY A 88 3.73 1.86 -15.64
C GLY A 88 2.81 3.06 -15.52
N VAL A 89 1.90 3.24 -16.47
CA VAL A 89 0.86 4.25 -16.43
C VAL A 89 -0.48 3.68 -16.90
N ALA A 90 -1.55 4.02 -16.20
CA ALA A 90 -2.89 3.54 -16.48
C ALA A 90 -3.91 4.67 -16.39
N TYR A 91 -4.94 4.60 -17.22
CA TYR A 91 -6.07 5.53 -17.15
C TYR A 91 -7.36 4.87 -17.64
N ARG A 92 -8.48 5.39 -17.16
CA ARG A 92 -9.82 5.00 -17.63
C ARG A 92 -10.28 5.93 -18.74
N ALA A 93 -10.82 5.35 -19.79
CA ALA A 93 -11.40 6.09 -20.91
C ALA A 93 -12.75 5.51 -21.34
N ARG A 94 -13.54 6.30 -22.08
CA ARG A 94 -14.84 5.91 -22.63
C ARG A 94 -14.89 6.11 -24.14
N THR A 95 -15.46 5.13 -24.83
CA THR A 95 -15.73 5.17 -26.27
C THR A 95 -17.16 4.70 -26.52
N GLY A 96 -18.00 5.58 -27.08
CA GLY A 96 -19.44 5.39 -27.09
C GLY A 96 -19.98 5.22 -25.68
N ASP A 97 -20.73 4.14 -25.46
CA ASP A 97 -21.34 3.81 -24.16
C ASP A 97 -20.47 2.85 -23.31
N GLN A 98 -19.26 2.52 -23.77
CA GLN A 98 -18.40 1.54 -23.10
C GLN A 98 -17.11 2.16 -22.55
N TRP A 99 -16.67 1.62 -21.42
CA TRP A 99 -15.44 1.98 -20.73
C TRP A 99 -14.31 1.01 -21.07
N VAL A 100 -13.09 1.53 -21.05
CA VAL A 100 -11.85 0.79 -21.29
C VAL A 100 -10.79 1.23 -20.29
N ALA A 101 -10.08 0.25 -19.72
CA ALA A 101 -8.81 0.52 -19.04
C ALA A 101 -7.70 0.56 -20.09
N VAL A 102 -6.91 1.62 -20.09
CA VAL A 102 -5.75 1.77 -20.96
C VAL A 102 -4.52 1.68 -20.08
N VAL A 103 -3.65 0.70 -20.34
CA VAL A 103 -2.42 0.48 -19.60
C VAL A 103 -1.25 0.60 -20.57
N ASN A 104 -0.28 1.46 -20.25
CA ASN A 104 0.91 1.70 -21.08
C ASN A 104 0.56 2.00 -22.55
N GLY A 105 -0.51 2.79 -22.76
CA GLY A 105 -1.03 3.14 -24.07
C GLY A 105 -1.80 2.03 -24.81
N GLN A 106 -1.92 0.84 -24.24
CA GLN A 106 -2.65 -0.29 -24.82
C GLN A 106 -4.08 -0.36 -24.24
N PRO A 107 -5.13 -0.17 -25.06
CA PRO A 107 -6.50 -0.35 -24.60
C PRO A 107 -6.81 -1.84 -24.38
N GLY A 108 -7.43 -2.16 -23.24
CA GLY A 108 -7.99 -3.48 -22.97
C GLY A 108 -9.35 -3.71 -23.62
N ASP A 109 -10.09 -4.68 -23.09
CA ASP A 109 -11.46 -4.99 -23.51
C ASP A 109 -12.45 -3.87 -23.15
N LEU A 110 -13.57 -3.82 -23.89
CA LEU A 110 -14.67 -2.89 -23.64
C LEU A 110 -15.67 -3.46 -22.64
N TYR A 111 -16.02 -2.64 -21.65
CA TYR A 111 -16.92 -2.97 -20.56
C TYR A 111 -18.04 -1.93 -20.42
N ASP A 112 -19.14 -2.32 -19.78
CA ASP A 112 -20.18 -1.36 -19.42
C ASP A 112 -19.70 -0.40 -18.32
N GLU A 113 -18.69 -0.82 -17.56
CA GLU A 113 -18.07 -0.04 -16.48
C GLU A 113 -16.68 -0.59 -16.13
N VAL A 114 -15.78 0.31 -15.74
CA VAL A 114 -14.47 0.00 -15.16
C VAL A 114 -14.34 0.80 -13.86
N ARG A 115 -13.86 0.22 -12.75
CA ARG A 115 -13.62 0.90 -11.47
C ARG A 115 -12.25 0.50 -10.90
N GLU A 116 -11.75 1.29 -9.94
CA GLU A 116 -10.50 1.01 -9.20
C GLU A 116 -9.33 0.58 -10.09
N LEU A 117 -9.09 1.30 -11.19
CA LEU A 117 -7.90 1.07 -12.01
C LEU A 117 -6.67 1.49 -11.21
N ARG A 118 -5.92 0.48 -10.78
CA ARG A 118 -4.79 0.58 -9.87
C ARG A 118 -3.60 -0.24 -10.35
N PHE A 119 -2.41 0.05 -9.85
CA PHE A 119 -1.26 -0.82 -9.84
C PHE A 119 -1.09 -1.42 -8.46
N ASP A 120 -0.73 -2.70 -8.40
CA ASP A 120 -0.10 -3.22 -7.20
C ASP A 120 1.20 -2.43 -6.94
N TYR A 121 1.37 -1.95 -5.71
CA TYR A 121 2.46 -1.05 -5.34
C TYR A 121 3.83 -1.71 -5.43
N GLN A 122 3.91 -3.04 -5.25
CA GLN A 122 5.19 -3.77 -5.24
C GLN A 122 5.60 -4.21 -6.64
N THR A 123 4.64 -4.79 -7.36
CA THR A 123 4.89 -5.55 -8.57
C THR A 123 4.59 -4.76 -9.82
N SER A 124 3.99 -3.58 -9.69
CA SER A 124 3.49 -2.78 -10.81
C SER A 124 2.50 -3.55 -11.70
N VAL A 125 1.85 -4.61 -11.17
CA VAL A 125 0.83 -5.34 -11.91
C VAL A 125 -0.46 -4.52 -11.89
N PRO A 126 -1.02 -4.12 -13.05
CA PRO A 126 -2.26 -3.37 -13.10
C PRO A 126 -3.45 -4.26 -12.75
N TYR A 127 -4.42 -3.73 -12.01
CA TYR A 127 -5.71 -4.36 -11.78
C TYR A 127 -6.85 -3.35 -11.84
N TYR A 128 -8.04 -3.84 -12.15
CA TYR A 128 -9.28 -3.06 -12.12
C TYR A 128 -10.48 -3.98 -12.03
N SER A 129 -11.59 -3.48 -11.50
CA SER A 129 -12.86 -4.19 -11.62
C SER A 129 -13.59 -3.74 -12.88
N ALA A 130 -14.23 -4.68 -13.56
CA ALA A 130 -14.90 -4.44 -14.82
C ALA A 130 -16.28 -5.11 -14.82
N ARG A 131 -17.30 -4.41 -15.33
CA ARG A 131 -18.66 -4.93 -15.44
C ARG A 131 -19.04 -5.19 -16.89
N GLN A 132 -19.58 -6.37 -17.15
CA GLN A 132 -20.20 -6.74 -18.42
C GLN A 132 -21.60 -7.31 -18.15
N GLY A 133 -22.63 -6.61 -18.65
CA GLY A 133 -24.00 -6.86 -18.27
C GLY A 133 -24.21 -6.69 -16.76
N ALA A 134 -24.72 -7.74 -16.12
CA ALA A 134 -24.95 -7.78 -14.68
C ALA A 134 -23.75 -8.31 -13.86
N GLN A 135 -22.67 -8.73 -14.51
CA GLN A 135 -21.57 -9.43 -13.85
C GLN A 135 -20.31 -8.58 -13.76
N TRP A 136 -19.69 -8.59 -12.59
CA TRP A 136 -18.39 -8.01 -12.30
C TRP A 136 -17.27 -9.04 -12.44
N ARG A 137 -16.05 -8.58 -12.69
CA ARG A 137 -14.82 -9.39 -12.72
C ARG A 137 -13.67 -8.50 -12.24
N LEU A 138 -12.70 -9.05 -11.51
CA LEU A 138 -11.39 -8.41 -11.39
C LEU A 138 -10.57 -8.75 -12.64
N VAL A 139 -9.96 -7.76 -13.26
CA VAL A 139 -8.98 -7.93 -14.32
C VAL A 139 -7.62 -7.65 -13.72
N VAL A 140 -6.68 -8.59 -13.85
CA VAL A 140 -5.32 -8.49 -13.30
C VAL A 140 -4.33 -8.72 -14.43
N GLY A 141 -3.37 -7.82 -14.62
CA GLY A 141 -2.43 -7.89 -15.74
C GLY A 141 -3.10 -7.90 -17.13
N GLY A 142 -4.33 -7.36 -17.22
CA GLY A 142 -5.15 -7.42 -18.44
C GLY A 142 -5.93 -8.73 -18.64
N ALA A 143 -5.78 -9.73 -17.77
CA ALA A 143 -6.50 -10.99 -17.84
C ALA A 143 -7.79 -10.95 -16.99
N PRO A 144 -8.99 -11.15 -17.57
CA PRO A 144 -10.24 -11.10 -16.82
C PRO A 144 -10.47 -12.39 -16.01
N GLY A 145 -10.73 -12.23 -14.71
CA GLY A 145 -11.11 -13.32 -13.82
C GLY A 145 -12.51 -13.90 -14.06
N PRO A 146 -12.96 -14.87 -13.25
CA PRO A 146 -14.32 -15.41 -13.32
C PRO A 146 -15.38 -14.32 -13.10
N PRO A 147 -16.54 -14.36 -13.78
CA PRO A 147 -17.61 -13.42 -13.54
C PRO A 147 -18.21 -13.61 -12.14
N CYS A 148 -18.77 -12.57 -11.54
CA CYS A 148 -19.38 -12.62 -10.22
C CYS A 148 -20.44 -11.53 -10.09
N ASP A 149 -21.23 -11.56 -9.01
CA ASP A 149 -22.24 -10.52 -8.78
C ASP A 149 -21.61 -9.27 -8.15
N TRP A 150 -20.48 -9.45 -7.45
CA TRP A 150 -19.68 -8.38 -6.86
C TRP A 150 -18.25 -8.85 -6.60
N VAL A 151 -17.29 -7.94 -6.65
CA VAL A 151 -15.87 -8.19 -6.39
C VAL A 151 -15.34 -7.13 -5.43
N GLU A 152 -14.55 -7.55 -4.43
CA GLU A 152 -13.76 -6.65 -3.60
C GLU A 152 -12.59 -6.15 -4.44
N ASP A 153 -12.57 -4.85 -4.75
CA ASP A 153 -11.67 -4.24 -5.72
C ASP A 153 -10.76 -3.16 -5.12
N ALA A 154 -10.82 -2.96 -3.80
CA ALA A 154 -9.94 -2.00 -3.13
C ALA A 154 -8.50 -2.53 -2.98
N TYR A 155 -8.33 -3.81 -2.60
CA TYR A 155 -7.02 -4.39 -2.26
C TYR A 155 -6.96 -5.91 -2.51
N PRO A 156 -6.77 -6.38 -3.76
CA PRO A 156 -6.34 -7.75 -4.01
C PRO A 156 -4.96 -8.01 -3.37
N ALA A 157 -4.74 -9.24 -2.90
CA ALA A 157 -3.45 -9.67 -2.37
C ALA A 157 -2.58 -10.23 -3.50
N PHE A 158 -1.30 -9.86 -3.54
CA PHE A 158 -0.32 -10.34 -4.52
C PHE A 158 0.86 -11.05 -3.83
N SER A 159 1.45 -12.02 -4.50
CA SER A 159 2.82 -12.47 -4.20
C SER A 159 3.83 -11.40 -4.60
N SER A 160 5.03 -11.42 -4.02
CA SER A 160 6.08 -10.40 -4.27
C SER A 160 6.63 -10.38 -5.70
N ASP A 161 6.44 -11.46 -6.46
CA ASP A 161 6.76 -11.55 -7.89
C ASP A 161 5.60 -11.13 -8.80
N GLY A 162 4.40 -10.91 -8.24
CA GLY A 162 3.18 -10.55 -8.95
C GLY A 162 2.57 -11.70 -9.77
N GLU A 163 3.14 -12.91 -9.69
CA GLU A 163 2.65 -14.07 -10.45
C GLU A 163 1.35 -14.63 -9.86
N HIS A 164 1.17 -14.51 -8.55
CA HIS A 164 0.02 -15.02 -7.82
C HIS A 164 -0.82 -13.90 -7.22
N HIS A 165 -2.14 -14.07 -7.25
CA HIS A 165 -3.07 -13.06 -6.71
C HIS A 165 -4.37 -13.65 -6.17
N ALA A 166 -4.85 -13.04 -5.08
CA ALA A 166 -6.08 -13.40 -4.39
C ALA A 166 -7.03 -12.21 -4.26
N TYR A 167 -8.33 -12.46 -4.41
CA TYR A 167 -9.36 -11.46 -4.09
C TYR A 167 -10.67 -12.12 -3.66
N CYS A 168 -11.50 -11.35 -2.95
CA CYS A 168 -12.84 -11.81 -2.58
C CYS A 168 -13.84 -11.51 -3.71
N ALA A 169 -14.64 -12.51 -4.07
CA ALA A 169 -15.75 -12.35 -5.01
C ALA A 169 -17.02 -12.98 -4.44
N ARG A 170 -18.17 -12.38 -4.75
CA ARG A 170 -19.49 -12.84 -4.30
C ARG A 170 -20.32 -13.37 -5.44
N ARG A 171 -20.94 -14.53 -5.24
CA ARG A 171 -21.94 -15.12 -6.15
C ARG A 171 -23.15 -15.56 -5.34
N GLY A 172 -24.30 -14.99 -5.64
CA GLY A 172 -25.51 -15.15 -4.84
C GLY A 172 -25.30 -14.61 -3.43
N GLN A 173 -25.43 -15.49 -2.44
CA GLN A 173 -25.27 -15.17 -1.02
C GLN A 173 -23.87 -15.48 -0.49
N ASP A 174 -23.05 -16.20 -1.27
CA ASP A 174 -21.78 -16.73 -0.80
C ASP A 174 -20.60 -15.92 -1.36
N GLU A 175 -19.59 -15.75 -0.53
CA GLU A 175 -18.30 -15.18 -0.87
C GLU A 175 -17.24 -16.28 -1.02
N SER A 176 -16.29 -16.09 -1.92
CA SER A 176 -15.14 -16.99 -2.10
C SER A 176 -13.89 -16.19 -2.39
N VAL A 177 -12.75 -16.67 -1.90
CA VAL A 177 -11.46 -16.22 -2.40
C VAL A 177 -11.23 -16.81 -3.78
N VAL A 178 -10.93 -15.97 -4.76
CA VAL A 178 -10.45 -16.38 -6.07
C VAL A 178 -8.93 -16.33 -6.02
N TRP A 179 -8.27 -17.48 -6.17
CA TRP A 179 -6.82 -17.60 -6.24
C TRP A 179 -6.42 -17.94 -7.68
N ASP A 180 -5.66 -17.06 -8.34
CA ASP A 180 -5.23 -17.21 -9.74
C ASP A 180 -6.38 -17.56 -10.70
N GLY A 181 -7.48 -16.82 -10.57
CA GLY A 181 -8.68 -17.01 -11.38
C GLY A 181 -9.54 -18.23 -11.02
N ARG A 182 -9.18 -18.98 -9.96
CA ARG A 182 -9.93 -20.16 -9.50
C ARG A 182 -10.67 -19.85 -8.19
N PRO A 183 -12.01 -19.82 -8.21
CA PRO A 183 -12.79 -19.67 -6.98
C PRO A 183 -12.56 -20.86 -6.04
N GLY A 184 -12.28 -20.55 -4.78
CA GLY A 184 -12.18 -21.52 -3.69
C GLY A 184 -13.54 -21.96 -3.16
N ARG A 185 -13.55 -22.44 -1.91
CA ARG A 185 -14.77 -22.83 -1.20
C ARG A 185 -15.70 -21.62 -0.97
N PRO A 186 -17.04 -21.79 -1.08
CA PRO A 186 -18.00 -20.76 -0.70
C PRO A 186 -18.15 -20.63 0.82
N TYR A 187 -18.28 -19.39 1.29
CA TYR A 187 -18.47 -19.00 2.68
C TYR A 187 -19.57 -17.95 2.82
N GLU A 188 -20.14 -17.82 4.00
CA GLU A 188 -21.12 -16.76 4.32
C GLU A 188 -20.48 -15.36 4.22
N LYS A 189 -19.18 -15.29 4.57
CA LYS A 189 -18.38 -14.06 4.55
C LYS A 189 -16.89 -14.42 4.42
N VAL A 190 -16.13 -13.59 3.70
CA VAL A 190 -14.67 -13.63 3.61
C VAL A 190 -14.11 -12.25 3.94
N GLU A 191 -13.09 -12.20 4.79
CA GLU A 191 -12.40 -10.96 5.20
C GLU A 191 -10.89 -11.19 5.29
N HIS A 192 -10.12 -10.10 5.22
CA HIS A 192 -8.67 -10.08 5.46
C HIS A 192 -7.87 -11.09 4.64
N VAL A 193 -8.07 -11.08 3.32
CA VAL A 193 -7.29 -11.90 2.39
C VAL A 193 -5.84 -11.41 2.34
N THR A 194 -4.89 -12.32 2.47
CA THR A 194 -3.46 -12.05 2.37
C THR A 194 -2.76 -13.17 1.60
N ALA A 195 -1.61 -12.87 1.00
CA ALA A 195 -0.77 -13.82 0.30
C ALA A 195 0.62 -13.83 0.93
N SER A 196 1.30 -14.98 0.88
CA SER A 196 2.69 -15.05 1.32
C SER A 196 3.58 -14.26 0.35
N PRO A 197 4.50 -13.44 0.86
CA PRO A 197 5.39 -12.63 0.02
C PRO A 197 6.20 -13.46 -0.97
N ARG A 198 6.87 -14.54 -0.55
CA ARG A 198 7.87 -15.26 -1.36
C ARG A 198 7.41 -16.63 -1.83
N ALA A 199 6.16 -16.99 -1.56
CA ALA A 199 5.63 -18.31 -1.83
C ALA A 199 4.19 -18.24 -2.37
N ASN A 200 3.66 -19.38 -2.80
CA ASN A 200 2.34 -19.52 -3.40
C ASN A 200 1.31 -19.96 -2.34
N HIS A 201 1.21 -19.20 -1.25
CA HIS A 201 0.26 -19.45 -0.17
C HIS A 201 -0.67 -18.26 0.06
N ILE A 202 -1.88 -18.56 0.52
CA ILE A 202 -2.88 -17.56 0.91
C ILE A 202 -3.43 -17.83 2.30
N ALA A 203 -3.81 -16.75 2.99
CA ALA A 203 -4.60 -16.85 4.19
C ALA A 203 -5.74 -15.84 4.20
N TYR A 204 -6.84 -16.21 4.85
CA TYR A 204 -8.01 -15.34 4.97
C TYR A 204 -8.89 -15.76 6.14
N ALA A 205 -9.71 -14.83 6.63
CA ALA A 205 -10.76 -15.12 7.59
C ALA A 205 -12.04 -15.47 6.82
N ALA A 206 -12.71 -16.56 7.20
CA ALA A 206 -13.92 -17.01 6.54
C ALA A 206 -14.98 -17.43 7.54
N LYS A 207 -16.24 -17.11 7.25
CA LYS A 207 -17.38 -17.46 8.10
C LYS A 207 -18.22 -18.58 7.48
N ARG A 208 -18.54 -19.59 8.28
CA ARG A 208 -19.41 -20.70 7.87
C ARG A 208 -20.13 -21.29 9.08
N GLU A 209 -21.42 -21.57 8.93
CA GLU A 209 -22.25 -22.15 9.98
C GLU A 209 -22.21 -21.32 11.27
N GLY A 210 -22.12 -19.99 11.12
CA GLY A 210 -22.04 -19.06 12.23
C GLY A 210 -20.68 -18.93 12.94
N GLN A 211 -19.67 -19.71 12.56
CA GLN A 211 -18.31 -19.64 13.12
C GLN A 211 -17.31 -19.05 12.13
N TRP A 212 -16.25 -18.43 12.65
CA TRP A 212 -15.13 -17.91 11.87
C TRP A 212 -13.94 -18.85 11.92
N PHE A 213 -13.24 -18.94 10.80
CA PHE A 213 -12.06 -19.78 10.61
C PHE A 213 -10.95 -18.93 9.99
N ALA A 214 -9.72 -19.07 10.46
CA ALA A 214 -8.56 -18.74 9.65
C ALA A 214 -8.37 -19.88 8.65
N VAL A 215 -8.32 -19.56 7.36
CA VAL A 215 -8.05 -20.52 6.30
C VAL A 215 -6.63 -20.28 5.81
N HIS A 216 -5.82 -21.35 5.79
CA HIS A 216 -4.51 -21.38 5.17
C HIS A 216 -4.61 -22.24 3.91
N ASP A 217 -4.48 -21.62 2.73
CA ASP A 217 -4.78 -22.18 1.41
C ASP A 217 -6.20 -22.74 1.33
N THR A 218 -6.35 -24.01 1.66
CA THR A 218 -7.61 -24.77 1.65
C THR A 218 -7.95 -25.39 3.00
N THR A 219 -7.08 -25.24 3.99
CA THR A 219 -7.21 -25.83 5.32
C THR A 219 -7.82 -24.82 6.28
N GLU A 220 -8.99 -25.15 6.81
CA GLU A 220 -9.63 -24.38 7.88
C GLU A 220 -8.99 -24.73 9.24
N SER A 221 -8.79 -23.72 10.08
CA SER A 221 -8.43 -23.87 11.50
C SER A 221 -9.61 -24.34 12.36
N ALA A 222 -9.47 -24.31 13.68
CA ALA A 222 -10.61 -24.49 14.58
C ALA A 222 -11.60 -23.33 14.42
N GLY A 223 -12.89 -23.58 14.65
CA GLY A 223 -13.92 -22.55 14.58
C GLY A 223 -13.92 -21.66 15.83
N HIS A 224 -14.00 -20.36 15.62
CA HIS A 224 -14.00 -19.31 16.65
C HIS A 224 -15.23 -18.39 16.55
N GLU A 225 -15.50 -17.58 17.57
CA GLU A 225 -16.55 -16.54 17.48
C GLU A 225 -16.17 -15.44 16.48
N TRP A 226 -14.88 -15.10 16.37
CA TRP A 226 -14.32 -14.18 15.37
C TRP A 226 -12.88 -14.57 15.01
N VAL A 227 -12.49 -14.28 13.77
CA VAL A 227 -11.11 -14.36 13.28
C VAL A 227 -10.77 -13.09 12.53
N GLN A 228 -9.59 -12.50 12.80
CA GLN A 228 -9.13 -11.28 12.17
C GLN A 228 -7.63 -11.32 11.86
N TRP A 229 -7.27 -10.55 10.83
CA TRP A 229 -5.90 -10.29 10.39
C TRP A 229 -4.99 -11.54 10.36
N PRO A 230 -5.34 -12.55 9.54
CA PRO A 230 -4.39 -13.59 9.18
C PRO A 230 -3.12 -12.97 8.59
N LEU A 231 -1.97 -13.52 8.97
CA LEU A 231 -0.66 -13.09 8.48
C LEU A 231 0.23 -14.31 8.30
N LEU A 232 0.76 -14.45 7.09
CA LEU A 232 1.68 -15.51 6.71
C LEU A 232 3.14 -15.11 6.94
N SER A 233 3.99 -16.09 7.25
CA SER A 233 5.43 -15.93 7.12
C SER A 233 5.83 -15.72 5.66
N PRO A 234 7.04 -15.19 5.37
CA PRO A 234 7.49 -14.97 3.99
C PRO A 234 7.44 -16.20 3.10
N ASP A 235 7.74 -17.38 3.66
CA ASP A 235 7.67 -18.69 2.99
C ASP A 235 6.24 -19.27 2.96
N GLY A 236 5.28 -18.63 3.62
CA GLY A 236 3.88 -19.07 3.71
C GLY A 236 3.63 -20.23 4.66
N GLU A 237 4.64 -20.88 5.21
CA GLU A 237 4.46 -22.12 5.99
C GLU A 237 3.84 -21.88 7.38
N ARG A 238 3.95 -20.65 7.89
CA ARG A 238 3.48 -20.28 9.23
C ARG A 238 2.38 -19.25 9.14
N LEU A 239 1.43 -19.38 10.05
CA LEU A 239 0.25 -18.53 10.08
C LEU A 239 0.03 -18.00 11.49
N THR A 240 -0.14 -16.68 11.57
CA THR A 240 -0.73 -16.03 12.74
C THR A 240 -2.09 -15.45 12.41
N TYR A 241 -2.98 -15.41 13.41
CA TYR A 241 -4.25 -14.69 13.31
C TYR A 241 -4.75 -14.33 14.71
N ARG A 242 -5.64 -13.35 14.78
CA ARG A 242 -6.37 -13.03 16.01
C ARG A 242 -7.67 -13.81 16.03
N ALA A 243 -7.94 -14.46 17.14
CA ALA A 243 -9.21 -15.14 17.38
C ALA A 243 -9.89 -14.56 18.61
N ARG A 244 -11.22 -14.66 18.64
CA ARG A 244 -12.02 -14.32 19.80
C ARG A 244 -12.91 -15.49 20.17
N ASP A 245 -12.91 -15.86 21.45
CA ASP A 245 -13.85 -16.84 22.01
C ASP A 245 -14.30 -16.40 23.41
N ARG A 246 -15.56 -16.64 23.75
CA ARG A 246 -16.16 -16.27 25.05
C ARG A 246 -15.95 -14.81 25.43
N GLY A 247 -15.81 -13.93 24.43
CA GLY A 247 -15.60 -12.51 24.62
C GLY A 247 -14.14 -12.03 24.65
N ASP A 248 -13.16 -12.93 24.78
CA ASP A 248 -11.74 -12.59 24.93
C ASP A 248 -10.96 -12.81 23.62
N TRP A 249 -10.05 -11.87 23.30
CA TRP A 249 -9.17 -11.97 22.13
C TRP A 249 -7.84 -12.64 22.49
N PHE A 250 -7.31 -13.45 21.58
CA PHE A 250 -5.98 -14.05 21.68
C PHE A 250 -5.32 -14.17 20.31
N LEU A 251 -3.99 -14.16 20.27
CA LEU A 251 -3.23 -14.47 19.06
C LEU A 251 -3.07 -15.98 18.95
N VAL A 252 -3.32 -16.54 17.78
CA VAL A 252 -3.00 -17.93 17.45
C VAL A 252 -1.77 -17.93 16.55
N LEU A 253 -0.79 -18.75 16.89
CA LEU A 253 0.40 -19.01 16.09
C LEU A 253 0.45 -20.51 15.76
N ASP A 254 0.45 -20.85 14.48
CA ASP A 254 0.59 -22.22 14.00
C ASP A 254 -0.41 -23.19 14.69
N GLY A 255 -1.64 -22.70 14.91
CA GLY A 255 -2.73 -23.43 15.57
C GLY A 255 -2.69 -23.42 17.11
N GLN A 256 -1.71 -22.77 17.73
CA GLN A 256 -1.58 -22.67 19.18
C GLN A 256 -1.96 -21.27 19.69
N ALA A 257 -2.92 -21.20 20.61
CA ALA A 257 -3.34 -19.94 21.23
C ALA A 257 -2.31 -19.44 22.24
N THR A 258 -2.00 -18.15 22.19
CA THR A 258 -1.29 -17.43 23.25
C THR A 258 -2.27 -17.10 24.37
N THR A 259 -1.85 -17.21 25.64
CA THR A 259 -2.73 -16.99 26.80
C THR A 259 -2.31 -15.83 27.71
N ASP A 260 -1.17 -15.21 27.40
CA ASP A 260 -0.51 -14.29 28.33
C ASP A 260 -0.86 -12.81 28.07
N TYR A 261 -1.61 -12.50 27.02
CA TYR A 261 -1.88 -11.13 26.58
C TYR A 261 -3.36 -10.90 26.30
N GLU A 262 -3.84 -9.71 26.68
CA GLU A 262 -5.25 -9.30 26.58
C GLU A 262 -5.51 -8.44 25.33
N GLU A 263 -4.49 -7.74 24.84
CA GLU A 263 -4.53 -6.95 23.61
C GLU A 263 -3.26 -7.16 22.78
N PHE A 264 -3.39 -6.97 21.48
CA PHE A 264 -2.33 -7.23 20.52
C PHE A 264 -2.13 -6.02 19.60
N GLY A 265 -0.87 -5.65 19.37
CA GLY A 265 -0.45 -4.65 18.39
C GLY A 265 0.00 -5.29 17.07
N LEU A 266 0.86 -4.60 16.32
CA LEU A 266 1.43 -5.12 15.09
C LEU A 266 2.10 -6.48 15.34
N THR A 267 1.89 -7.42 14.41
CA THR A 267 2.48 -8.75 14.40
C THR A 267 3.24 -8.88 13.09
N TRP A 268 4.46 -9.41 13.11
CA TRP A 268 5.26 -9.60 11.91
C TRP A 268 6.22 -10.77 12.05
N PHE A 269 6.48 -11.41 10.91
CA PHE A 269 7.57 -12.37 10.77
C PHE A 269 8.83 -11.65 10.31
N GLY A 270 9.99 -12.10 10.79
CA GLY A 270 11.27 -11.79 10.16
C GLY A 270 11.37 -12.46 8.78
N ASP A 271 12.28 -11.98 7.94
CA ASP A 271 12.43 -12.48 6.56
C ASP A 271 12.79 -13.95 6.44
N ASP A 272 13.38 -14.49 7.49
CA ASP A 272 13.70 -15.91 7.56
C ASP A 272 12.48 -16.78 7.90
N GLY A 273 11.31 -16.18 8.17
CA GLY A 273 10.07 -16.88 8.56
C GLY A 273 10.12 -17.56 9.93
N ALA A 274 11.30 -17.73 10.51
CA ALA A 274 11.51 -18.40 11.79
C ALA A 274 11.20 -17.45 12.96
N HIS A 275 11.52 -16.17 12.82
CA HIS A 275 11.34 -15.21 13.91
C HIS A 275 9.96 -14.56 13.84
N LEU A 276 9.17 -14.67 14.92
CA LEU A 276 7.92 -13.94 15.08
C LEU A 276 8.11 -12.85 16.13
N SER A 277 7.65 -11.65 15.82
CA SER A 277 7.54 -10.57 16.79
C SER A 277 6.12 -10.00 16.82
N PHE A 278 5.63 -9.70 18.01
CA PHE A 278 4.37 -8.99 18.17
C PHE A 278 4.37 -8.17 19.46
N TRP A 279 3.51 -7.15 19.49
CA TRP A 279 3.24 -6.44 20.73
C TRP A 279 2.04 -7.05 21.46
N GLY A 280 2.23 -7.40 22.73
CA GLY A 280 1.17 -7.91 23.60
C GLY A 280 1.01 -7.06 24.85
N ARG A 281 -0.23 -6.70 25.20
CA ARG A 281 -0.54 -6.05 26.48
C ARG A 281 -0.87 -7.10 27.53
N ARG A 282 -0.23 -7.00 28.70
CA ARG A 282 -0.54 -7.82 29.88
C ARG A 282 -0.65 -6.88 31.08
N GLY A 283 -1.84 -6.75 31.65
CA GLY A 283 -2.12 -5.73 32.65
C GLY A 283 -1.96 -4.31 32.06
N ASP A 284 -1.30 -3.41 32.78
CA ASP A 284 -1.11 -2.01 32.37
C ASP A 284 0.11 -1.79 31.45
N ARG A 285 0.80 -2.86 31.02
CA ARG A 285 2.05 -2.75 30.26
C ARG A 285 2.01 -3.50 28.94
N TRP A 286 2.72 -2.95 27.97
CA TRP A 286 2.99 -3.57 26.68
C TRP A 286 4.36 -4.24 26.67
N PHE A 287 4.46 -5.35 25.96
CA PHE A 287 5.69 -6.13 25.80
C PHE A 287 5.90 -6.41 24.32
N LEU A 288 7.11 -6.14 23.82
CA LEU A 288 7.54 -6.69 22.54
C LEU A 288 7.91 -8.15 22.77
N VAL A 289 7.08 -9.04 22.29
CA VAL A 289 7.28 -10.48 22.38
C VAL A 289 8.04 -10.92 21.15
N ARG A 290 9.15 -11.62 21.33
CA ARG A 290 9.95 -12.19 20.23
C ARG A 290 10.08 -13.68 20.45
N ASN A 291 9.63 -14.48 19.50
CA ASN A 291 9.67 -15.94 19.59
C ASN A 291 9.05 -16.48 20.89
N GLY A 292 8.00 -15.83 21.40
CA GLY A 292 7.35 -16.18 22.66
C GLY A 292 8.00 -15.59 23.92
N GLU A 293 9.17 -14.97 23.82
CA GLU A 293 9.85 -14.35 24.96
C GLU A 293 9.53 -12.84 25.06
N PRO A 294 8.94 -12.38 26.18
CA PRO A 294 8.65 -10.95 26.37
C PRO A 294 9.93 -10.16 26.67
N GLY A 295 10.11 -9.04 25.96
CA GLY A 295 11.13 -8.03 26.27
C GLY A 295 10.79 -7.17 27.51
N PRO A 296 11.51 -6.06 27.73
CA PRO A 296 11.20 -5.14 28.82
C PRO A 296 9.82 -4.49 28.65
N PRO A 297 9.10 -4.18 29.75
CA PRO A 297 7.78 -3.57 29.68
C PRO A 297 7.84 -2.10 29.25
N CYS A 298 6.81 -1.64 28.52
CA CYS A 298 6.58 -0.23 28.22
C CYS A 298 5.15 0.23 28.60
N GLU A 299 5.01 1.51 28.95
CA GLU A 299 3.76 2.06 29.50
C GLU A 299 2.72 2.44 28.44
N ARG A 300 3.16 2.87 27.26
CA ARG A 300 2.26 3.29 26.18
C ARG A 300 2.83 2.96 24.82
N LEU A 301 1.93 2.52 23.95
CA LEU A 301 2.15 2.19 22.55
C LEU A 301 1.31 3.17 21.73
N ASP A 302 1.94 4.00 20.89
CA ASP A 302 1.20 4.89 19.97
C ASP A 302 0.84 4.08 18.71
N PRO A 303 -0.45 3.85 18.42
CA PRO A 303 -0.89 2.86 17.43
C PRO A 303 -0.76 3.33 15.97
N GLY A 304 -0.20 4.52 15.73
CA GLY A 304 0.16 4.94 14.39
C GLY A 304 1.56 4.46 14.03
N LEU A 305 1.64 3.59 13.02
CA LEU A 305 2.78 3.39 12.11
C LEU A 305 3.61 2.12 12.33
N ALA A 306 4.03 1.57 11.19
CA ALA A 306 5.12 0.64 10.91
C ALA A 306 6.32 0.60 11.88
N ALA A 307 6.72 1.78 12.39
CA ALA A 307 7.54 1.89 13.57
C ALA A 307 6.69 2.37 14.73
N MET A 308 6.62 1.55 15.76
CA MET A 308 5.81 1.86 16.93
C MET A 308 6.64 2.71 17.88
N LEU A 309 6.13 3.91 18.18
CA LEU A 309 6.73 4.83 19.13
C LEU A 309 6.35 4.40 20.56
N LEU A 310 7.38 4.18 21.36
CA LEU A 310 7.31 3.90 22.79
C LEU A 310 7.67 5.18 23.54
N LYS A 311 6.93 5.49 24.60
CA LYS A 311 7.32 6.55 25.54
C LYS A 311 7.75 5.92 26.85
N GLY A 312 8.97 6.19 27.28
CA GLY A 312 9.53 5.73 28.56
C GLY A 312 10.15 6.89 29.36
N GLU A 313 10.58 6.60 30.58
CA GLU A 313 11.17 7.61 31.49
C GLU A 313 12.42 8.31 30.90
N ASN A 314 13.10 7.67 29.94
CA ASN A 314 14.36 8.14 29.34
C ASN A 314 14.22 8.65 27.88
N GLY A 315 13.01 8.84 27.35
CA GLY A 315 12.81 9.37 25.99
C GLY A 315 11.81 8.58 25.14
N ILE A 316 11.98 8.66 23.81
CA ILE A 316 11.13 8.03 22.80
C ILE A 316 11.86 6.82 22.20
N GLY A 317 11.27 5.63 22.33
CA GLY A 317 11.75 4.40 21.71
C GLY A 317 11.10 4.19 20.35
N VAL A 318 11.87 3.83 19.33
CA VAL A 318 11.36 3.47 18.00
C VAL A 318 11.63 1.99 17.77
N ALA A 319 10.57 1.21 17.56
CA ALA A 319 10.67 -0.23 17.29
C ALA A 319 10.66 -0.50 15.78
N VAL A 320 11.77 -0.97 15.22
CA VAL A 320 11.88 -1.36 13.79
C VAL A 320 12.50 -2.75 13.70
N GLY A 321 11.88 -3.66 12.95
CA GLY A 321 12.45 -5.00 12.66
C GLY A 321 12.73 -5.85 13.91
N GLY A 322 12.03 -5.60 15.01
CA GLY A 322 12.33 -6.26 16.28
C GLY A 322 13.63 -5.76 16.92
N GLU A 323 13.97 -4.48 16.80
CA GLU A 323 14.92 -3.79 17.68
C GLU A 323 14.28 -2.51 18.19
N VAL A 324 14.57 -2.11 19.43
CA VAL A 324 14.09 -0.84 20.00
C VAL A 324 15.29 0.08 20.17
N ARG A 325 15.28 1.22 19.47
CA ARG A 325 16.28 2.28 19.65
C ARG A 325 15.67 3.45 20.41
N TRP A 326 16.42 4.03 21.35
CA TRP A 326 15.95 5.14 22.19
C TRP A 326 16.57 6.46 21.73
N TYR A 327 15.73 7.50 21.70
CA TYR A 327 16.05 8.84 21.25
C TYR A 327 15.49 9.86 22.25
N ASP A 328 16.14 11.03 22.32
CA ASP A 328 15.68 12.16 23.13
C ASP A 328 14.39 12.76 22.54
N GLU A 329 14.34 12.83 21.19
CA GLU A 329 13.23 13.37 20.41
C GLU A 329 13.11 12.64 19.06
N VAL A 330 11.90 12.52 18.53
CA VAL A 330 11.62 11.97 17.19
C VAL A 330 10.61 12.88 16.52
N SER A 331 10.92 13.35 15.30
CA SER A 331 10.08 14.24 14.50
C SER A 331 9.98 13.71 13.07
N GLU A 332 8.86 14.00 12.39
CA GLU A 332 8.53 13.48 11.05
C GLU A 332 8.69 11.97 10.94
N LEU A 333 7.71 11.21 11.42
CA LEU A 333 7.63 9.79 11.09
C LEU A 333 6.84 9.65 9.79
N GLN A 334 7.53 9.59 8.65
CA GLN A 334 6.91 9.13 7.42
C GLN A 334 7.07 7.61 7.39
N SER A 335 6.02 6.89 7.79
CA SER A 335 5.93 5.51 7.36
C SER A 335 5.47 5.50 5.92
N PHE A 336 6.19 4.75 5.09
CA PHE A 336 5.62 4.29 3.84
C PHE A 336 4.87 2.99 4.16
N SER A 337 3.68 3.11 4.75
CA SER A 337 2.79 1.97 5.00
C SER A 337 2.00 1.66 3.74
N GLN A 338 2.70 1.22 2.70
CA GLN A 338 2.07 0.55 1.57
C GLN A 338 3.13 -0.38 0.99
N SER A 339 3.54 -1.31 1.88
CA SER A 339 4.15 -2.61 1.65
C SER A 339 4.87 -2.74 0.30
N LEU A 340 6.21 -2.74 0.31
CA LEU A 340 7.11 -2.97 -0.84
C LEU A 340 7.88 -4.31 -0.75
N ASP A 341 7.92 -4.95 0.42
CA ASP A 341 8.59 -6.24 0.63
C ASP A 341 8.00 -7.02 1.83
N SER A 342 6.77 -6.69 2.24
CA SER A 342 6.17 -7.04 3.55
C SER A 342 6.92 -6.52 4.79
N ARG A 343 7.94 -5.66 4.60
CA ARG A 343 8.42 -4.74 5.61
C ARG A 343 7.86 -3.36 5.32
N ASP A 344 7.40 -2.70 6.35
CA ASP A 344 7.15 -1.28 6.26
C ASP A 344 8.48 -0.55 6.36
N HIS A 345 8.81 0.26 5.36
CA HIS A 345 9.97 1.13 5.43
C HIS A 345 9.65 2.37 6.28
N VAL A 346 10.48 2.64 7.27
CA VAL A 346 10.27 3.72 8.22
C VAL A 346 11.39 4.74 8.08
N CYS A 347 11.02 5.94 7.64
CA CYS A 347 11.91 7.09 7.65
C CYS A 347 11.48 8.06 8.76
N TYR A 348 12.42 8.46 9.61
CA TYR A 348 12.16 9.45 10.64
C TYR A 348 13.40 10.28 11.00
N LEU A 349 13.16 11.49 11.50
CA LEU A 349 14.20 12.28 12.14
C LEU A 349 14.25 11.96 13.63
N ALA A 350 15.44 11.69 14.15
CA ALA A 350 15.63 11.41 15.55
C ALA A 350 16.81 12.15 16.13
N ARG A 351 16.64 12.65 17.36
CA ARG A 351 17.68 13.33 18.11
C ARG A 351 18.22 12.40 19.19
N ARG A 352 19.53 12.23 19.23
CA ARG A 352 20.24 11.51 20.30
C ARG A 352 21.52 12.24 20.65
N ASP A 353 21.75 12.44 21.94
CA ASP A 353 22.95 13.10 22.46
C ASP A 353 23.17 14.50 21.84
N GLY A 354 22.07 15.20 21.56
CA GLY A 354 22.09 16.53 20.96
C GLY A 354 22.28 16.59 19.44
N GLN A 355 22.52 15.46 18.75
CA GLN A 355 22.65 15.37 17.29
C GLN A 355 21.38 14.83 16.62
N THR A 356 20.99 15.43 15.49
CA THR A 356 19.87 14.97 14.66
C THR A 356 20.35 13.94 13.63
N HIS A 357 19.57 12.89 13.46
CA HIS A 357 19.82 11.79 12.53
C HIS A 357 18.61 11.62 11.61
N VAL A 358 18.85 11.34 10.34
CA VAL A 358 17.87 10.67 9.48
C VAL A 358 18.00 9.18 9.76
N VAL A 359 16.89 8.53 10.09
CA VAL A 359 16.86 7.10 10.33
C VAL A 359 15.97 6.44 9.31
N LEU A 360 16.53 5.53 8.53
CA LEU A 360 15.81 4.71 7.56
C LEU A 360 15.96 3.25 7.95
N ASP A 361 14.85 2.59 8.30
CA ASP A 361 14.80 1.21 8.76
C ASP A 361 15.78 0.89 9.89
N GLY A 362 15.98 1.87 10.76
CA GLY A 362 16.90 1.74 11.88
C GLY A 362 18.37 2.04 11.55
N LEU A 363 18.70 2.32 10.29
CA LEU A 363 20.02 2.77 9.88
C LEU A 363 20.13 4.28 10.10
N GLU A 364 20.98 4.68 11.03
CA GLU A 364 21.13 6.08 11.46
C GLU A 364 22.20 6.79 10.62
N THR A 365 21.82 7.92 10.01
CA THR A 365 22.73 8.80 9.29
C THR A 365 22.67 10.21 9.90
N PRO A 366 23.80 10.83 10.29
CA PRO A 366 23.79 12.19 10.82
C PRO A 366 23.18 13.17 9.81
N TRP A 367 22.22 13.99 10.26
CA TRP A 367 21.70 15.08 9.44
C TRP A 367 22.77 16.15 9.30
N VAL A 368 23.07 16.54 8.06
CA VAL A 368 23.94 17.67 7.75
C VAL A 368 23.07 18.74 7.09
N GLU A 369 22.93 19.91 7.72
CA GLU A 369 22.25 21.05 7.10
C GLU A 369 22.90 21.38 5.76
N ALA A 370 22.11 21.36 4.69
CA ALA A 370 22.54 21.92 3.42
C ALA A 370 22.76 23.44 3.61
N PRO A 371 23.82 24.03 3.02
CA PRO A 371 24.00 25.48 3.08
C PRO A 371 22.81 26.19 2.44
N ASP A 372 22.35 27.26 3.10
CA ASP A 372 21.18 28.10 2.78
C ASP A 372 20.76 28.09 1.31
N VAL A 373 19.70 27.35 0.98
CA VAL A 373 18.94 27.53 -0.26
C VAL A 373 17.90 28.62 0.01
N PRO A 374 17.89 29.75 -0.74
CA PRO A 374 16.92 30.81 -0.49
C PRO A 374 15.49 30.29 -0.67
N GLU A 375 14.62 30.59 0.30
CA GLU A 375 13.22 30.16 0.38
C GLU A 375 12.48 30.29 -0.97
N ALA A 376 12.29 29.17 -1.67
CA ALA A 376 11.22 29.06 -2.64
C ALA A 376 9.93 28.84 -1.85
N ARG A 377 9.04 29.85 -1.85
CA ARG A 377 7.71 29.75 -1.25
C ARG A 377 6.95 28.59 -1.90
N LEU A 378 6.91 27.45 -1.22
CA LEU A 378 5.90 26.42 -1.46
C LEU A 378 4.54 27.02 -1.09
N GLY A 379 3.80 27.43 -2.10
CA GLY A 379 2.42 27.85 -1.93
C GLY A 379 1.59 26.64 -1.49
N HIS A 380 1.15 26.64 -0.23
CA HIS A 380 0.02 25.83 0.20
C HIS A 380 -1.18 26.15 -0.70
N VAL A 381 -1.54 25.25 -1.60
CA VAL A 381 -2.89 25.24 -2.18
C VAL A 381 -3.78 24.52 -1.16
N ALA A 382 -4.27 25.29 -0.20
CA ALA A 382 -5.41 24.87 0.61
C ALA A 382 -6.62 24.76 -0.32
N ALA A 383 -7.20 23.57 -0.41
CA ALA A 383 -8.52 23.38 -0.99
C ALA A 383 -9.54 24.13 -0.12
N SER A 384 -9.96 25.33 -0.53
CA SER A 384 -11.20 25.93 -0.04
C SER A 384 -12.34 25.45 -0.93
N GLY A 385 -13.17 24.56 -0.37
CA GLY A 385 -14.51 24.30 -0.88
C GLY A 385 -15.33 25.59 -0.89
N GLY A 386 -16.02 25.83 -2.00
CA GLY A 386 -16.88 27.00 -2.15
C GLY A 386 -18.21 26.89 -1.39
N GLY A 387 -18.89 28.03 -1.28
CA GLY A 387 -20.34 28.09 -1.04
C GLY A 387 -20.77 29.05 0.07
N GLU A 388 -21.11 30.27 -0.38
CA GLU A 388 -21.87 31.36 0.27
C GLU A 388 -21.32 32.09 1.51
#